data_AF-A0A7S1MRL1-F1
#
_entry.id   AF-A0A7S1MRL1-F1
#
_cell.length_a   1.000
_cell.length_b   1.000
_cell.length_c   1.000
_cell.angle_alpha   90.00
_cell.angle_beta   90.00
_cell.angle_gamma   90.00
#
_symmetry.space_group_name_H-M   'P 1'
#
loop_
_entity.id
_entity.type
_entity.pdbx_description
1 polymer ?
#
loop_
_entity_poly.entity_id
_entity_poly.type
_entity_poly.pdbx_seq_one_letter_code
_entity_poly.pdbx_strand_id
1 'polypeptide(L)'
;EALRLDPVVSTPVRKAASAEGGRLDATSDDGVFQGLLGTDSVFAGVCRLASLRTAAEPFRVRLLETLVALVCAAPTIHRRVATTKMRDGLLSVVAAADSPAAFEWLMSLMAEMATLTGEGQRVLTHPDIRSSLVAAAASGDPRTAKDVAYWTARATCQLAANNDAGKALLATEAVRDMVLLRIGVNTLDEGT
;
A
#
# COMPACT_ATOMS: atom_id res chain seq x y z
N GLU A 1 -19.34 25.48 62.03
CA GLU A 1 -19.21 24.24 61.24
C GLU A 1 -18.76 24.64 59.85
N ALA A 2 -17.48 24.44 59.55
CA ALA A 2 -16.84 24.87 58.31
C ALA A 2 -16.73 23.65 57.38
N LEU A 3 -17.38 23.71 56.21
CA LEU A 3 -17.20 22.71 55.15
C LEU A 3 -16.14 23.24 54.17
N ARG A 4 -14.97 22.61 54.27
CA ARG A 4 -13.82 22.75 53.36
C ARG A 4 -14.20 22.32 51.95
N LEU A 5 -13.88 23.15 50.97
CA LEU A 5 -13.75 22.76 49.57
C LEU A 5 -12.26 22.89 49.22
N ASP A 6 -11.59 21.75 49.05
CA ASP A 6 -10.27 21.68 48.42
C ASP A 6 -10.40 21.28 46.94
N PRO A 7 -9.48 21.73 46.07
CA PRO A 7 -9.66 21.79 44.63
C PRO A 7 -9.13 20.52 43.93
N VAL A 8 -9.90 19.97 42.99
CA VAL A 8 -9.36 18.95 42.06
C VAL A 8 -8.95 19.62 40.75
N VAL A 9 -7.65 19.88 40.69
CA VAL A 9 -6.85 20.08 39.48
C VAL A 9 -6.88 18.82 38.61
N SER A 10 -7.10 18.96 37.31
CA SER A 10 -6.17 18.49 36.26
C SER A 10 -6.87 18.39 34.89
N THR A 11 -6.60 19.38 34.05
CA THR A 11 -6.68 19.28 32.58
C THR A 11 -5.56 18.37 32.05
N PRO A 12 -5.81 17.53 31.02
CA PRO A 12 -4.79 17.17 30.06
C PRO A 12 -5.01 17.93 28.74
N VAL A 13 -4.26 19.03 28.63
CA VAL A 13 -3.48 19.45 27.46
C VAL A 13 -3.89 18.81 26.12
N ARG A 14 -4.64 19.56 25.30
CA ARG A 14 -4.60 19.40 23.84
C ARG A 14 -3.21 19.80 23.36
N LYS A 15 -2.29 18.85 23.25
CA LYS A 15 -1.06 19.06 22.48
C LYS A 15 -1.46 19.07 21.00
N ALA A 16 -1.60 20.26 20.45
CA ALA A 16 -1.52 20.44 19.01
C ALA A 16 -0.17 19.88 18.56
N ALA A 17 -0.20 18.86 17.71
CA ALA A 17 0.99 18.38 17.04
C ALA A 17 1.50 19.52 16.16
N SER A 18 2.61 20.14 16.57
CA SER A 18 3.34 21.10 15.74
C SER A 18 3.95 20.32 14.59
N ALA A 19 3.48 20.60 13.37
CA ALA A 19 4.03 20.04 12.14
C ALA A 19 5.30 20.81 11.76
N GLU A 20 6.40 20.56 12.46
CA GLU A 20 7.73 20.99 12.05
C GLU A 20 8.53 19.77 11.59
N GLY A 21 8.62 19.59 10.27
CA GLY A 21 9.62 18.71 9.63
C GLY A 21 9.51 17.20 9.88
N GLY A 22 8.38 16.71 10.39
CA GLY A 22 8.26 15.38 10.99
C GLY A 22 8.36 14.19 10.04
N ARG A 23 9.53 13.55 10.03
CA ARG A 23 9.69 12.13 9.70
C ARG A 23 8.82 11.32 10.65
N LEU A 24 7.76 10.68 10.14
CA LEU A 24 6.97 9.69 10.89
C LEU A 24 7.80 8.41 10.97
N ASP A 25 8.67 8.28 11.96
CA ASP A 25 9.36 7.01 12.23
C ASP A 25 8.33 6.02 12.81
N ALA A 26 8.04 4.97 12.03
CA ALA A 26 7.07 3.92 12.34
C ALA A 26 7.57 2.90 13.37
N THR A 27 8.53 3.27 14.22
CA THR A 27 9.14 2.35 15.19
C THR A 27 8.51 2.58 16.56
N SER A 28 7.56 1.71 16.93
CA SER A 28 7.02 1.41 18.28
C SER A 28 5.77 2.13 18.78
N ASP A 29 5.21 3.13 18.10
CA ASP A 29 4.05 3.87 18.62
C ASP A 29 2.76 3.62 17.82
N ASP A 30 2.21 2.41 17.96
CA ASP A 30 0.94 1.99 17.35
C ASP A 30 -0.21 2.97 17.66
N GLY A 31 -0.15 3.71 18.78
CA GLY A 31 -1.18 4.67 19.21
C GLY A 31 -1.30 5.89 18.29
N VAL A 32 -0.19 6.40 17.77
CA VAL A 32 -0.19 7.55 16.85
C VAL A 32 -0.81 7.15 15.51
N PHE A 33 -0.47 5.95 15.02
CA PHE A 33 -1.06 5.41 13.80
C PHE A 33 -2.51 4.97 14.00
N GLN A 34 -2.88 4.43 15.15
CA GLN A 34 -4.27 4.14 15.51
C GLN A 34 -5.15 5.41 15.47
N GLY A 35 -4.63 6.54 15.93
CA GLY A 35 -5.31 7.84 15.91
C GLY A 35 -5.36 8.46 14.51
N LEU A 36 -4.25 8.45 13.78
CA LEU A 36 -4.18 8.97 12.40
C LEU A 36 -5.01 8.12 11.43
N LEU A 37 -5.08 6.82 11.65
CA LEU A 37 -5.74 5.83 10.79
C LEU A 37 -7.01 5.27 11.44
N GLY A 38 -7.58 6.03 12.37
CA GLY A 38 -8.79 5.64 13.11
C GLY A 38 -10.02 5.48 12.21
N THR A 39 -9.94 5.88 10.94
CA THR A 39 -11.02 5.72 9.96
C THR A 39 -10.47 5.37 8.58
N ASP A 40 -11.20 4.54 7.83
CA ASP A 40 -10.96 4.24 6.40
C ASP A 40 -10.79 5.51 5.54
N SER A 41 -11.34 6.64 6.03
CA SER A 41 -11.32 7.92 5.33
C SER A 41 -9.93 8.54 5.22
N VAL A 42 -9.04 8.29 6.20
CA VAL A 42 -7.68 8.85 6.18
C VAL A 42 -6.80 8.11 5.19
N PHE A 43 -6.86 6.78 5.16
CA PHE A 43 -6.15 5.99 4.14
C PHE A 43 -6.63 6.30 2.72
N ALA A 44 -7.95 6.39 2.51
CA ALA A 44 -8.48 6.85 1.24
C ALA A 44 -8.05 8.29 0.91
N GLY A 45 -7.91 9.16 1.93
CA GLY A 45 -7.35 10.50 1.80
C GLY A 45 -5.90 10.50 1.32
N VAL A 46 -5.07 9.64 1.91
CA VAL A 46 -3.67 9.46 1.53
C VAL A 46 -3.54 8.93 0.10
N CYS A 47 -4.34 7.93 -0.29
CA CYS A 47 -4.39 7.45 -1.67
C CYS A 47 -4.86 8.56 -2.64
N ARG A 48 -5.86 9.35 -2.26
CA ARG A 48 -6.31 10.50 -3.06
C ARG A 48 -5.20 11.52 -3.25
N LEU A 49 -4.44 11.85 -2.21
CA LEU A 49 -3.29 12.75 -2.30
C LEU A 49 -2.20 12.19 -3.23
N ALA A 50 -1.90 10.90 -3.14
CA ALA A 50 -0.98 10.23 -4.07
C ALA A 50 -1.50 10.18 -5.51
N SER A 51 -2.82 10.21 -5.70
CA SER A 51 -3.45 10.21 -7.03
C SER A 51 -3.53 11.60 -7.66
N LEU A 52 -3.21 12.68 -6.93
CA LEU A 52 -3.25 14.03 -7.47
C LEU A 52 -2.15 14.18 -8.52
N ARG A 53 -2.56 14.45 -9.77
CA ARG A 53 -1.63 14.71 -10.88
C ARG A 53 -0.74 15.94 -10.66
N THR A 54 -1.16 16.84 -9.77
CA THR A 54 -0.40 18.04 -9.40
C THR A 54 0.64 17.78 -8.31
N ALA A 55 0.62 16.61 -7.67
CA ALA A 55 1.62 16.26 -6.67
C ALA A 55 2.95 15.93 -7.37
N ALA A 56 4.05 16.46 -6.82
CA ALA A 56 5.38 16.14 -7.32
C ALA A 56 5.69 14.64 -7.13
N GLU A 57 6.37 14.05 -8.10
CA GLU A 57 6.66 12.61 -8.08
C GLU A 57 7.39 12.12 -6.81
N PRO A 58 8.41 12.82 -6.29
CA PRO A 58 9.07 12.41 -5.05
C PRO A 58 8.11 12.36 -3.85
N PHE A 59 7.10 13.23 -3.83
CA PHE A 59 6.09 13.23 -2.78
C PHE A 59 5.18 12.01 -2.88
N ARG A 60 4.75 11.64 -4.10
CA ARG A 60 3.93 10.44 -4.35
C ARG A 60 4.66 9.17 -3.91
N VAL A 61 5.91 9.02 -4.35
CA VAL A 61 6.78 7.89 -3.98
C VAL A 61 6.95 7.80 -2.47
N ARG A 62 7.29 8.91 -1.79
CA ARG A 62 7.49 8.92 -0.34
C ARG A 62 6.23 8.56 0.43
N LEU A 63 5.08 8.99 -0.06
CA LEU A 63 3.79 8.69 0.55
C LEU A 63 3.44 7.20 0.38
N LEU A 64 3.70 6.60 -0.78
CA LEU A 64 3.54 5.16 -1.00
C LEU A 64 4.50 4.32 -0.15
N GLU A 65 5.77 4.71 -0.07
CA GLU A 65 6.76 4.08 0.82
C GLU A 65 6.28 4.09 2.28
N THR A 66 5.75 5.23 2.74
CA THR A 66 5.21 5.35 4.10
C THR A 66 4.02 4.42 4.32
N LEU A 67 3.13 4.26 3.34
CA LEU A 67 2.01 3.33 3.41
C LEU A 67 2.48 1.88 3.51
N VAL A 68 3.49 1.49 2.73
CA VAL A 68 4.08 0.14 2.80
C VAL A 68 4.69 -0.10 4.17
N ALA A 69 5.54 0.81 4.65
CA ALA A 69 6.18 0.69 5.96
C ALA A 69 5.14 0.53 7.08
N LEU A 70 4.06 1.28 7.01
CA LEU A 70 2.95 1.23 7.95
C LEU A 70 2.20 -0.10 7.94
N VAL A 71 1.88 -0.61 6.74
CA VAL A 71 1.25 -1.93 6.58
C VAL A 71 2.19 -3.02 7.09
N CYS A 72 3.49 -2.95 6.82
CA CYS A 72 4.46 -3.93 7.30
C CYS A 72 4.65 -3.89 8.83
N ALA A 73 4.68 -2.70 9.44
CA ALA A 73 5.05 -2.54 10.85
C ALA A 73 3.93 -2.92 11.83
N ALA A 74 2.66 -2.74 11.45
CA ALA A 74 1.54 -2.85 12.39
C ALA A 74 0.45 -3.81 11.91
N PRO A 75 0.45 -5.08 12.37
CA PRO A 75 -0.55 -6.08 11.99
C PRO A 75 -1.99 -5.72 12.29
N THR A 76 -2.20 -4.88 13.31
CA THR A 76 -3.52 -4.37 13.68
C THR A 76 -4.15 -3.48 12.60
N ILE A 77 -3.35 -2.94 11.67
CA ILE A 77 -3.78 -2.09 10.57
C ILE A 77 -4.29 -2.92 9.39
N HIS A 78 -3.90 -4.20 9.26
CA HIS A 78 -4.18 -5.02 8.08
C HIS A 78 -5.67 -5.13 7.75
N ARG A 79 -6.51 -5.38 8.76
CA ARG A 79 -7.97 -5.41 8.57
C ARG A 79 -8.56 -4.05 8.19
N ARG A 80 -7.94 -2.96 8.65
CA ARG A 80 -8.39 -1.60 8.37
C ARG A 80 -8.03 -1.16 6.95
N VAL A 81 -6.91 -1.64 6.42
CA VAL A 81 -6.53 -1.37 5.02
C VAL A 81 -7.19 -2.34 4.04
N ALA A 82 -7.66 -3.51 4.50
CA ALA A 82 -8.41 -4.46 3.68
C ALA A 82 -9.86 -4.03 3.44
N THR A 83 -10.06 -2.86 2.82
CA THR A 83 -11.38 -2.31 2.47
C THR A 83 -11.48 -2.00 0.98
N THR A 84 -12.71 -2.04 0.43
CA THR A 84 -12.96 -1.64 -0.96
C THR A 84 -12.54 -0.20 -1.24
N LYS A 85 -12.69 0.70 -0.26
CA LYS A 85 -12.21 2.08 -0.37
C LYS A 85 -10.70 2.18 -0.54
N MET A 86 -9.94 1.32 0.17
CA MET A 86 -8.50 1.25 -0.03
C MET A 86 -8.16 0.75 -1.43
N ARG A 87 -8.80 -0.33 -1.88
CA ARG A 87 -8.64 -0.82 -3.26
C ARG A 87 -8.92 0.26 -4.29
N ASP A 88 -10.03 0.98 -4.17
CA ASP A 88 -10.41 2.03 -5.12
C ASP A 88 -9.43 3.21 -5.07
N GLY A 89 -8.90 3.52 -3.88
CA GLY A 89 -7.79 4.45 -3.69
C GLY A 89 -6.52 4.00 -4.41
N LEU A 90 -6.12 2.74 -4.26
CA LEU A 90 -4.96 2.17 -4.97
C LEU A 90 -5.14 2.25 -6.48
N LEU A 91 -6.31 1.89 -7.01
CA LEU A 91 -6.63 1.98 -8.43
C LEU A 91 -6.55 3.44 -8.94
N SER A 92 -6.92 4.41 -8.11
CA SER A 92 -6.76 5.83 -8.44
C SER A 92 -5.28 6.22 -8.53
N VAL A 93 -4.44 5.67 -7.65
CA VAL A 93 -2.98 5.91 -7.70
C VAL A 93 -2.37 5.23 -8.92
N VAL A 94 -2.77 3.99 -9.26
CA VAL A 94 -2.34 3.31 -10.49
C VAL A 94 -2.60 4.19 -11.72
N ALA A 95 -3.80 4.76 -11.82
CA ALA A 95 -4.21 5.60 -12.95
C ALA A 95 -3.45 6.94 -13.02
N ALA A 96 -2.80 7.34 -11.93
CA ALA A 96 -1.99 8.57 -11.84
C ALA A 96 -0.48 8.30 -11.87
N ALA A 97 -0.05 7.05 -11.69
CA ALA A 97 1.36 6.67 -11.66
C ALA A 97 1.98 6.79 -13.06
N ASP A 98 3.09 7.50 -13.14
CA ASP A 98 3.83 7.78 -14.37
C ASP A 98 5.32 7.43 -14.26
N SER A 99 5.75 6.85 -13.14
CA SER A 99 7.13 6.42 -12.91
C SER A 99 7.25 4.97 -12.43
N PRO A 100 8.36 4.28 -12.73
CA PRO A 100 8.64 2.95 -12.20
C PRO A 100 8.67 2.90 -10.67
N ALA A 101 9.19 3.95 -10.01
CA ALA A 101 9.26 3.99 -8.56
C ALA A 101 7.86 4.03 -7.92
N ALA A 102 6.92 4.76 -8.51
CA ALA A 102 5.53 4.73 -8.05
C ALA A 102 4.91 3.33 -8.23
N PHE A 103 5.15 2.68 -9.37
CA PHE A 103 4.69 1.31 -9.60
C PHE A 103 5.30 0.31 -8.62
N GLU A 104 6.59 0.42 -8.30
CA GLU A 104 7.28 -0.44 -7.34
C GLU A 104 6.56 -0.42 -5.97
N TRP A 105 6.43 0.76 -5.37
CA TRP A 105 5.81 0.90 -4.04
C TRP A 105 4.34 0.55 -4.04
N LEU A 106 3.63 0.84 -5.13
CA LEU A 106 2.23 0.45 -5.28
C LEU A 106 2.07 -1.08 -5.36
N MET A 107 2.89 -1.78 -6.14
CA MET A 107 2.88 -3.24 -6.22
C MET A 107 3.31 -3.88 -4.91
N SER A 108 4.30 -3.28 -4.22
CA SER A 108 4.70 -3.69 -2.88
C SER A 108 3.53 -3.60 -1.90
N LEU A 109 2.80 -2.48 -1.89
CA LEU A 109 1.63 -2.31 -1.04
C LEU A 109 0.54 -3.36 -1.32
N MET A 110 0.26 -3.65 -2.59
CA MET A 110 -0.69 -4.70 -2.96
C MET A 110 -0.23 -6.08 -2.50
N ALA A 111 1.05 -6.40 -2.65
CA ALA A 111 1.63 -7.66 -2.22
C ALA A 111 1.51 -7.84 -0.70
N GLU A 112 1.83 -6.81 0.07
CA GLU A 112 1.74 -6.85 1.53
C GLU A 112 0.28 -6.97 1.98
N MET A 113 -0.64 -6.19 1.41
CA MET A 113 -2.07 -6.33 1.71
C MET A 113 -2.59 -7.75 1.41
N ALA A 114 -2.17 -8.37 0.30
CA ALA A 114 -2.57 -9.73 -0.05
C ALA A 114 -1.91 -10.82 0.81
N THR A 115 -0.69 -10.59 1.31
CA THR A 115 0.03 -11.54 2.16
C THR A 115 -0.61 -11.68 3.54
N LEU A 116 -1.07 -10.56 4.07
CA LEU A 116 -1.27 -10.40 5.51
C LEU A 116 -2.63 -10.88 6.01
N THR A 117 -3.66 -10.87 5.18
CA THR A 117 -5.00 -11.34 5.55
C THR A 117 -5.77 -11.92 4.38
N GLY A 118 -6.62 -12.91 4.65
CA GLY A 118 -7.61 -13.36 3.66
C GLY A 118 -8.61 -12.26 3.25
N GLU A 119 -8.81 -11.24 4.09
CA GLU A 119 -9.60 -10.04 3.78
C GLU A 119 -8.92 -9.19 2.70
N GLY A 120 -7.61 -8.95 2.82
CA GLY A 120 -6.81 -8.24 1.83
C GLY A 120 -6.83 -8.95 0.49
N GLN A 121 -6.65 -10.27 0.47
CA GLN A 121 -6.83 -11.08 -0.74
C GLN A 121 -8.24 -10.91 -1.33
N ARG A 122 -9.29 -10.99 -0.50
CA ARG A 122 -10.69 -10.83 -0.95
C ARG A 122 -10.94 -9.48 -1.62
N VAL A 123 -10.46 -8.42 -0.99
CA VAL A 123 -10.64 -7.05 -1.49
C VAL A 123 -9.88 -6.84 -2.79
N LEU A 124 -8.64 -7.33 -2.86
CA LEU A 124 -7.79 -7.18 -4.03
C LEU A 124 -8.10 -8.16 -5.17
N THR A 125 -8.92 -9.20 -4.93
CA THR A 125 -9.42 -10.10 -5.97
C THR A 125 -10.46 -9.38 -6.83
N HIS A 126 -9.98 -8.49 -7.70
CA HIS A 126 -10.79 -7.64 -8.57
C HIS A 126 -10.18 -7.54 -9.98
N PRO A 127 -10.98 -7.52 -11.07
CA PRO A 127 -10.47 -7.40 -12.44
C PRO A 127 -9.55 -6.20 -12.66
N ASP A 128 -9.84 -5.06 -12.05
CA ASP A 128 -9.00 -3.85 -12.21
C ASP A 128 -7.65 -3.96 -11.51
N ILE A 129 -7.55 -4.75 -10.43
CA ILE A 129 -6.26 -5.06 -9.79
C ILE A 129 -5.41 -5.93 -10.73
N ARG A 130 -6.02 -6.95 -11.35
CA ARG A 130 -5.34 -7.73 -12.41
C ARG A 130 -4.85 -6.84 -13.55
N SER A 131 -5.70 -5.95 -14.06
CA SER A 131 -5.31 -5.01 -15.12
C SER A 131 -4.16 -4.10 -14.68
N SER A 132 -4.15 -3.67 -13.41
CA SER A 132 -3.07 -2.87 -12.82
C SER A 132 -1.74 -3.61 -12.75
N LEU A 133 -1.76 -4.91 -12.38
CA LEU A 133 -0.58 -5.77 -12.38
C LEU A 133 0.02 -5.90 -13.79
N VAL A 134 -0.84 -6.15 -14.79
CA VAL A 134 -0.42 -6.24 -16.20
C VAL A 134 0.15 -4.91 -16.69
N ALA A 135 -0.48 -3.79 -16.34
CA ALA A 135 0.01 -2.45 -16.69
C ALA A 135 1.36 -2.14 -16.04
N ALA A 136 1.55 -2.48 -14.77
CA ALA A 136 2.82 -2.28 -14.06
C ALA A 136 3.96 -3.07 -14.72
N ALA A 137 3.72 -4.32 -15.10
CA ALA A 137 4.71 -5.12 -15.84
C ALA A 137 4.99 -4.63 -17.26
N ALA A 138 4.04 -3.91 -17.87
CA ALA A 138 4.21 -3.27 -19.16
C ALA A 138 4.90 -1.89 -19.06
N SER A 139 4.91 -1.26 -17.87
CA SER A 139 5.58 0.00 -17.62
C SER A 139 7.10 -0.15 -17.82
N GLY A 140 7.69 0.71 -18.66
CA GLY A 140 8.98 0.48 -19.31
C GLY A 140 10.27 0.70 -18.49
N ASP A 141 11.38 0.56 -19.23
CA ASP A 141 12.82 0.49 -18.86
C ASP A 141 13.28 -0.82 -18.15
N PRO A 142 14.05 -1.71 -18.84
CA PRO A 142 14.60 -2.94 -18.28
C PRO A 142 15.41 -2.78 -16.98
N ARG A 143 16.00 -1.61 -16.70
CA ARG A 143 16.86 -1.41 -15.53
C ARG A 143 16.08 -1.09 -14.26
N THR A 144 14.94 -0.40 -14.40
CA THR A 144 13.96 -0.14 -13.34
C THR A 144 12.87 -1.22 -13.29
N ALA A 145 12.87 -2.16 -14.25
CA ALA A 145 11.93 -3.26 -14.34
C ALA A 145 12.17 -4.37 -13.29
N LYS A 146 13.34 -4.50 -12.66
CA LYS A 146 13.59 -5.65 -11.75
C LYS A 146 12.74 -5.56 -10.49
N ASP A 147 12.69 -4.41 -9.82
CA ASP A 147 11.92 -4.24 -8.59
C ASP A 147 10.41 -4.22 -8.89
N VAL A 148 9.99 -3.51 -9.95
CA VAL A 148 8.59 -3.54 -10.39
C VAL A 148 8.16 -4.96 -10.76
N ALA A 149 8.97 -5.72 -11.49
CA ALA A 149 8.67 -7.11 -11.84
C ALA A 149 8.64 -8.00 -10.60
N TYR A 150 9.59 -7.85 -9.67
CA TYR A 150 9.61 -8.60 -8.42
C TYR A 150 8.33 -8.36 -7.60
N TRP A 151 7.96 -7.11 -7.37
CA TRP A 151 6.78 -6.78 -6.58
C TRP A 151 5.48 -7.15 -7.30
N THR A 152 5.43 -7.01 -8.63
CA THR A 152 4.29 -7.48 -9.43
C THR A 152 4.14 -9.00 -9.35
N ALA A 153 5.25 -9.75 -9.45
CA ALA A 153 5.28 -11.20 -9.28
C ALA A 153 4.80 -11.60 -7.89
N ARG A 154 5.34 -10.94 -6.85
CA ARG A 154 4.97 -11.19 -5.47
C ARG A 154 3.50 -10.91 -5.23
N ALA A 155 2.98 -9.77 -5.68
CA ALA A 155 1.55 -9.45 -5.56
C ALA A 155 0.66 -10.50 -6.25
N THR A 156 1.04 -10.93 -7.45
CA THR A 156 0.35 -11.99 -8.20
C THR A 156 0.35 -13.32 -7.42
N CYS A 157 1.50 -13.75 -6.90
CA CYS A 157 1.61 -14.96 -6.10
C CYS A 157 0.78 -14.89 -4.82
N GLN A 158 0.83 -13.76 -4.12
CA GLN A 158 0.10 -13.58 -2.86
C GLN A 158 -1.41 -13.49 -3.06
N LEU A 159 -1.87 -12.98 -4.20
CA LEU A 159 -3.29 -13.03 -4.56
C LEU A 159 -3.77 -14.46 -4.86
N ALA A 160 -2.92 -15.31 -5.43
CA ALA A 160 -3.25 -16.69 -5.76
C ALA A 160 -3.06 -17.68 -4.59
N ALA A 161 -2.17 -17.37 -3.65
CA ALA A 161 -1.80 -18.24 -2.54
C ALA A 161 -3.01 -18.60 -1.68
N ASN A 162 -3.37 -19.89 -1.67
CA ASN A 162 -4.53 -20.41 -0.92
C ASN A 162 -5.87 -19.69 -1.21
N ASN A 163 -5.99 -19.03 -2.37
CA ASN A 163 -7.17 -18.25 -2.75
C ASN A 163 -7.63 -18.63 -4.16
N ASP A 164 -8.64 -19.50 -4.27
CA ASP A 164 -9.12 -19.99 -5.56
C ASP A 164 -9.76 -18.91 -6.42
N ALA A 165 -10.40 -17.91 -5.81
CA ALA A 165 -10.92 -16.75 -6.54
C ALA A 165 -9.78 -15.92 -7.14
N GLY A 166 -8.67 -15.77 -6.41
CA GLY A 166 -7.45 -15.13 -6.90
C GLY A 166 -6.80 -15.91 -8.04
N LYS A 167 -6.70 -17.24 -7.92
CA LYS A 167 -6.20 -18.11 -9.01
C LYS A 167 -7.07 -17.96 -10.26
N ALA A 168 -8.39 -18.00 -10.12
CA ALA A 168 -9.32 -17.84 -11.23
C ALA A 168 -9.22 -16.45 -11.88
N LEU A 169 -9.09 -15.40 -11.07
CA LEU A 169 -8.88 -14.02 -11.55
C LEU A 169 -7.62 -13.91 -12.42
N LEU A 170 -6.54 -14.55 -11.98
CA LEU A 170 -5.21 -14.44 -12.59
C LEU A 170 -4.98 -15.44 -13.74
N ALA A 171 -5.85 -16.44 -13.90
CA ALA A 171 -5.78 -17.43 -14.99
C ALA A 171 -6.20 -16.84 -16.35
N THR A 172 -5.42 -15.88 -16.85
CA THR A 172 -5.66 -15.18 -18.12
C THR A 172 -4.40 -15.16 -18.97
N GLU A 173 -4.55 -15.02 -20.29
CA GLU A 173 -3.41 -14.91 -21.21
C GLU A 173 -2.55 -13.68 -20.91
N ALA A 174 -3.16 -12.54 -20.60
CA ALA A 174 -2.42 -11.32 -20.24
C ALA A 174 -1.49 -11.51 -19.02
N VAL A 175 -1.95 -12.22 -17.98
CA VAL A 175 -1.11 -12.54 -16.81
C VAL A 175 -0.06 -13.60 -17.14
N ARG A 176 -0.36 -14.55 -18.02
CA ARG A 176 0.62 -15.53 -18.53
C ARG A 176 1.76 -14.84 -19.27
N ASP A 177 1.43 -13.96 -20.21
CA ASP A 177 2.39 -13.22 -21.01
C ASP A 177 3.24 -12.29 -20.14
N MET A 178 2.61 -11.61 -19.18
CA MET A 178 3.30 -10.84 -18.14
C MET A 178 4.37 -11.67 -17.42
N VAL A 179 4.02 -12.87 -16.94
CA VAL A 179 4.94 -13.75 -16.21
C VAL A 179 6.08 -14.22 -17.13
N LEU A 180 5.77 -14.63 -18.35
CA LEU A 180 6.76 -15.14 -19.31
C LEU A 180 7.74 -14.05 -19.79
N LEU A 181 7.25 -12.85 -20.08
CA LEU A 181 8.05 -11.76 -20.69
C LEU A 181 8.92 -11.01 -19.69
N ARG A 182 8.53 -10.94 -18.40
CA ARG A 182 9.18 -10.04 -17.44
C ARG A 182 9.73 -10.74 -16.20
N ILE A 183 9.17 -11.88 -15.81
CA ILE A 183 9.65 -12.64 -14.64
C ILE A 183 10.64 -13.72 -15.09
N GLY A 184 10.38 -14.38 -16.23
CA GLY A 184 11.26 -15.44 -16.77
C GLY A 184 12.60 -14.95 -17.35
N VAL A 185 12.67 -13.69 -17.82
CA VAL A 185 13.89 -13.14 -18.45
C VAL A 185 14.95 -12.76 -17.41
N ASN A 186 14.55 -12.32 -16.21
CA ASN A 186 15.47 -11.92 -15.14
C ASN A 186 16.14 -13.11 -14.41
N THR A 187 15.70 -14.34 -14.66
CA THR A 187 16.28 -15.56 -14.06
C THR A 187 17.25 -16.30 -14.98
N LEU A 188 17.36 -15.91 -16.26
CA LEU A 188 18.22 -16.57 -17.24
C LEU A 188 19.52 -15.81 -17.53
N ASP A 189 19.62 -14.53 -17.16
CA ASP A 189 20.82 -13.71 -17.35
C ASP A 189 21.87 -13.81 -16.21
N GLU A 190 21.64 -14.64 -15.19
CA GLU A 190 22.64 -14.90 -14.13
C GLU A 190 23.58 -16.09 -14.45
N GLY A 191 23.69 -16.49 -15.72
CA GLY A 191 24.53 -17.61 -16.12
C GLY A 191 25.04 -17.56 -17.55
N THR A 192 25.89 -16.59 -17.90
CA THR A 192 26.93 -16.74 -18.93
C THR A 192 28.08 -15.76 -18.72
#